data_AF-A0AAE5CBH0-F1
#
_entry.id   AF-A0AAE5CBH0-F1
#
_cell.length_a   1.000
_cell.length_b   1.000
_cell.length_c   1.000
_cell.angle_alpha   90.00
_cell.angle_beta   90.00
_cell.angle_gamma   90.00
#
_symmetry.space_group_name_H-M   'P 1'
#
loop_
_entity.id
_entity.type
_entity.pdbx_description
1 polymer ?
#
loop_
_entity_poly.entity_id
_entity_poly.type
_entity_poly.pdbx_seq_one_letter_code
_entity_poly.pdbx_strand_id
1 'polypeptide(L)'
;MKVVRFSRLPRIAAAIAALLCLGGSAVSQSLFAQTVLGEGFSVDTARGDRAVVEFAVQRQGRIRVQAIWAGSARNLALILNGPGQTGYYARQDGGSPLALEFKVGQTEMNRGRDWKVSIVNFGGGRASGHVLVEYPGPRQLQLVTPIVREALVATPERQAERPSPAAEPERTFLEDGRVEIRFPDGRIRRQRIGECNYTIIMPDGSRRLVQCVEVQGEEIPDLPPELMARDDLGAVLEAVNASLLDYIKQAVDDESAVENYLTLEEGRNLQERIFLRLEALSILTP
;
A
#
# COMPACT_ATOMS: atom_id res chain seq x y z
N MET A 1 -29.40 52.46 19.52
CA MET A 1 -28.26 51.86 18.81
C MET A 1 -28.28 50.35 19.05
N LYS A 2 -28.29 49.58 17.95
CA LYS A 2 -28.43 48.12 17.89
C LYS A 2 -27.07 47.45 17.65
N VAL A 3 -27.06 46.11 17.84
CA VAL A 3 -26.04 45.08 17.53
C VAL A 3 -25.35 44.57 18.81
N VAL A 4 -25.84 43.52 19.49
CA VAL A 4 -25.93 42.06 19.20
C VAL A 4 -24.59 41.32 19.40
N ARG A 5 -24.58 40.40 20.38
CA ARG A 5 -23.52 39.39 20.64
C ARG A 5 -23.62 38.23 19.65
N PHE A 6 -22.47 37.62 19.29
CA PHE A 6 -22.40 36.20 18.96
C PHE A 6 -21.11 35.54 19.47
N SER A 7 -21.28 34.27 19.80
CA SER A 7 -20.35 33.32 20.42
C SER A 7 -19.81 32.28 19.42
N ARG A 8 -18.66 31.67 19.75
CA ARG A 8 -18.16 30.31 19.40
C ARG A 8 -17.43 30.03 18.06
N LEU A 9 -16.22 29.45 18.24
CA LEU A 9 -15.65 28.21 17.65
C LEU A 9 -14.67 28.26 16.43
N PRO A 10 -13.74 27.26 16.33
CA PRO A 10 -12.50 27.28 15.54
C PRO A 10 -12.68 26.75 14.11
N ARG A 11 -11.90 27.28 13.15
CA ARG A 11 -11.85 26.79 11.77
C ARG A 11 -10.47 27.01 11.14
N ILE A 12 -9.52 26.11 11.45
CA ILE A 12 -8.27 25.93 10.67
C ILE A 12 -8.35 24.65 9.79
N ALA A 13 -9.39 23.83 9.91
CA ALA A 13 -9.51 22.57 9.14
C ALA A 13 -10.51 22.63 7.95
N ALA A 14 -10.77 23.80 7.36
CA ALA A 14 -11.81 23.96 6.32
C ALA A 14 -11.34 24.58 4.99
N ALA A 15 -10.05 24.89 4.81
CA ALA A 15 -9.59 25.57 3.59
C ALA A 15 -9.22 24.64 2.42
N ILE A 16 -9.07 23.33 2.64
CA ILE A 16 -8.72 22.36 1.57
C ILE A 16 -9.98 21.79 0.86
N ALA A 17 -11.19 22.01 1.39
CA ALA A 17 -12.42 21.47 0.82
C ALA A 17 -13.32 22.48 0.06
N ALA A 18 -12.90 23.74 -0.10
CA ALA A 18 -13.79 24.82 -0.57
C ALA A 18 -13.50 25.39 -1.97
N LEU A 19 -12.66 24.76 -2.80
CA LEU A 19 -12.38 25.23 -4.18
C LEU A 19 -12.99 24.37 -5.30
N LEU A 20 -13.90 23.43 -4.99
CA LEU A 20 -14.52 22.51 -5.95
C LEU A 20 -16.04 22.66 -6.12
N CYS A 21 -16.61 23.80 -5.74
CA CYS A 21 -18.00 24.09 -6.07
C CYS A 21 -18.10 25.46 -6.71
N LEU A 22 -18.05 25.49 -8.05
CA LEU A 22 -18.91 26.32 -8.90
C LEU A 22 -18.65 25.98 -10.39
N GLY A 23 -19.58 25.23 -10.99
CA GLY A 23 -19.95 25.36 -12.39
C GLY A 23 -19.39 24.33 -13.38
N GLY A 24 -20.27 23.49 -13.92
CA GLY A 24 -20.09 22.92 -15.28
C GLY A 24 -20.15 21.39 -15.36
N SER A 25 -21.36 20.85 -15.37
CA SER A 25 -21.67 19.44 -15.63
C SER A 25 -21.10 18.93 -16.96
N ALA A 26 -20.31 17.86 -16.93
CA ALA A 26 -20.45 16.68 -17.82
C ALA A 26 -19.31 15.68 -17.57
N VAL A 27 -19.70 14.43 -17.27
CA VAL A 27 -18.86 13.22 -17.26
C VAL A 27 -17.70 13.22 -16.26
N SER A 28 -18.08 13.20 -14.98
CA SER A 28 -17.19 12.75 -13.90
C SER A 28 -17.12 11.22 -13.91
N GLN A 29 -16.32 10.64 -14.82
CA GLN A 29 -15.85 9.28 -14.64
C GLN A 29 -14.68 9.34 -13.66
N SER A 30 -14.94 8.78 -12.51
CA SER A 30 -14.13 8.98 -11.35
C SER A 30 -12.90 8.08 -11.36
N LEU A 31 -11.74 8.71 -11.40
CA LEU A 31 -10.45 8.14 -10.99
C LEU A 31 -10.46 7.95 -9.46
N PHE A 32 -11.15 6.91 -9.00
CA PHE A 32 -11.15 6.57 -7.58
C PHE A 32 -9.82 5.88 -7.23
N ALA A 33 -8.91 6.61 -6.57
CA ALA A 33 -7.79 5.99 -5.84
C ALA A 33 -8.30 4.85 -4.93
N GLN A 34 -7.87 3.62 -5.22
CA GLN A 34 -8.14 2.45 -4.40
C GLN A 34 -6.91 2.23 -3.50
N THR A 35 -7.15 2.05 -2.21
CA THR A 35 -6.14 1.66 -1.24
C THR A 35 -6.01 0.16 -1.27
N VAL A 36 -4.77 -0.35 -1.23
CA VAL A 36 -4.46 -1.78 -1.22
C VAL A 36 -3.74 -2.10 0.08
N LEU A 37 -4.32 -3.01 0.87
CA LEU A 37 -3.75 -3.54 2.10
C LEU A 37 -3.48 -5.04 1.90
N GLY A 38 -2.21 -5.44 1.95
CA GLY A 38 -1.80 -6.84 1.90
C GLY A 38 -1.27 -7.29 3.25
N GLU A 39 -1.98 -8.16 3.96
CA GLU A 39 -1.53 -8.70 5.24
C GLU A 39 -1.32 -10.22 5.17
N GLY A 40 -0.24 -10.69 5.82
CA GLY A 40 -0.03 -12.11 6.07
C GLY A 40 -0.97 -12.60 7.17
N PHE A 41 -1.42 -13.85 7.08
CA PHE A 41 -2.22 -14.47 8.13
C PHE A 41 -1.85 -15.92 8.38
N SER A 42 -2.18 -16.39 9.59
CA SER A 42 -2.17 -17.80 9.95
C SER A 42 -3.39 -18.13 10.82
N VAL A 43 -3.97 -19.31 10.60
CA VAL A 43 -5.04 -19.89 11.43
C VAL A 43 -4.70 -21.35 11.72
N ASP A 44 -4.94 -21.79 12.95
CA ASP A 44 -4.67 -23.14 13.44
C ASP A 44 -5.94 -24.01 13.35
N THR A 45 -5.83 -25.26 13.81
CA THR A 45 -6.82 -26.33 13.75
C THR A 45 -8.08 -26.08 14.58
N ALA A 46 -8.07 -25.11 15.49
CA ALA A 46 -9.20 -24.82 16.36
C ALA A 46 -10.37 -24.23 15.56
N ARG A 47 -11.57 -24.77 15.77
CA ARG A 47 -12.78 -24.26 15.11
C ARG A 47 -13.10 -22.87 15.65
N GLY A 48 -13.26 -21.91 14.74
CA GLY A 48 -13.50 -20.51 15.06
C GLY A 48 -12.23 -19.68 15.25
N ASP A 49 -11.05 -20.31 15.13
CA ASP A 49 -9.79 -19.57 15.05
C ASP A 49 -9.80 -18.65 13.83
N ARG A 50 -9.22 -17.45 13.98
CA ARG A 50 -9.37 -16.41 12.98
C ARG A 50 -8.20 -15.43 12.93
N ALA A 51 -7.94 -14.94 11.73
CA ALA A 51 -7.18 -13.73 11.50
C ALA A 51 -8.12 -12.57 11.15
N VAL A 52 -7.78 -11.36 11.57
CA VAL A 52 -8.60 -10.16 11.37
C VAL A 52 -7.72 -9.05 10.80
N VAL A 53 -8.18 -8.42 9.73
CA VAL A 53 -7.58 -7.22 9.13
C VAL A 53 -8.57 -6.09 9.27
N GLU A 54 -8.16 -4.99 9.92
CA GLU A 54 -8.98 -3.81 10.14
C GLU A 54 -8.53 -2.68 9.22
N PHE A 55 -9.50 -1.94 8.65
CA PHE A 55 -9.22 -0.84 7.74
C PHE A 55 -10.34 0.20 7.77
N ALA A 56 -10.02 1.43 7.34
CA ALA A 56 -10.96 2.54 7.37
C ALA A 56 -11.36 2.97 5.95
N VAL A 57 -12.65 2.86 5.64
CA VAL A 57 -13.20 3.31 4.36
C VAL A 57 -13.60 4.78 4.47
N GLN A 58 -13.01 5.63 3.63
CA GLN A 58 -13.17 7.08 3.75
C GLN A 58 -14.22 7.65 2.80
N ARG A 59 -14.61 6.91 1.76
CA ARG A 59 -15.60 7.34 0.77
C ARG A 59 -16.37 6.16 0.19
N GLN A 60 -17.47 6.45 -0.51
CA GLN A 60 -18.23 5.44 -1.24
C GLN A 60 -17.36 4.77 -2.32
N GLY A 61 -17.62 3.50 -2.61
CA GLY A 61 -16.89 2.75 -3.63
C GLY A 61 -16.99 1.25 -3.42
N ARG A 62 -16.05 0.49 -4.01
CA ARG A 62 -16.02 -0.97 -3.87
C ARG A 62 -14.89 -1.41 -2.95
N ILE A 63 -15.21 -2.33 -2.05
CA ILE A 63 -14.25 -3.15 -1.33
C ILE A 63 -14.10 -4.45 -2.10
N ARG A 64 -12.86 -4.85 -2.43
CA ARG A 64 -12.54 -6.20 -2.93
C ARG A 64 -11.59 -6.86 -1.97
N VAL A 65 -11.80 -8.14 -1.74
CA VAL A 65 -10.97 -8.91 -0.83
C VAL A 65 -10.62 -10.23 -1.50
N GLN A 66 -9.34 -10.59 -1.48
CA GLN A 66 -8.86 -11.89 -1.93
C GLN A 66 -7.95 -12.49 -0.88
N ALA A 67 -8.25 -13.71 -0.44
CA ALA A 67 -7.41 -14.49 0.44
C ALA A 67 -6.85 -15.69 -0.32
N ILE A 68 -5.54 -15.89 -0.23
CA ILE A 68 -4.83 -17.03 -0.81
C ILE A 68 -4.01 -17.68 0.28
N TRP A 69 -4.15 -18.99 0.47
CA TRP A 69 -3.43 -19.74 1.49
C TRP A 69 -2.97 -21.11 1.03
N ALA A 70 -2.03 -21.66 1.80
CA ALA A 70 -1.63 -23.05 1.76
C ALA A 70 -1.85 -23.69 3.15
N GLY A 71 -1.89 -25.02 3.20
CA GLY A 71 -2.05 -25.77 4.44
C GLY A 71 -3.05 -26.92 4.32
N SER A 72 -3.43 -27.48 5.47
CA SER A 72 -4.41 -28.57 5.56
C SER A 72 -5.85 -28.09 5.68
N ALA A 73 -6.09 -26.82 6.00
CA ALA A 73 -7.44 -26.26 6.04
C ALA A 73 -8.01 -26.15 4.62
N ARG A 74 -9.06 -26.94 4.36
CA ARG A 74 -9.74 -27.02 3.06
C ARG A 74 -10.91 -26.05 2.91
N ASN A 75 -11.44 -25.56 4.03
CA ASN A 75 -12.61 -24.70 4.06
C ASN A 75 -12.45 -23.61 5.12
N LEU A 76 -12.23 -22.37 4.67
CA LEU A 76 -12.22 -21.17 5.49
C LEU A 76 -13.39 -20.26 5.08
N ALA A 77 -13.81 -19.39 6.00
CA ALA A 77 -14.74 -18.31 5.71
C ALA A 77 -13.98 -16.99 5.57
N LEU A 78 -14.24 -16.26 4.48
CA LEU A 78 -13.87 -14.86 4.32
C LEU A 78 -15.10 -14.01 4.62
N ILE A 79 -15.02 -13.18 5.65
CA ILE A 79 -16.18 -12.43 6.18
C ILE A 79 -15.83 -10.94 6.21
N LEU A 80 -16.67 -10.12 5.59
CA LEU A 80 -16.58 -8.67 5.66
C LEU A 80 -17.61 -8.14 6.67
N ASN A 81 -17.12 -7.48 7.71
CA ASN A 81 -17.93 -6.75 8.67
C ASN A 81 -17.68 -5.25 8.53
N GLY A 82 -18.68 -4.48 8.92
CA GLY A 82 -18.66 -3.03 8.84
C GLY A 82 -19.55 -2.40 9.89
N PRO A 83 -19.66 -1.07 9.88
CA PRO A 83 -20.25 -0.32 10.96
C PRO A 83 -21.79 -0.42 10.97
N GLY A 84 -22.37 -0.43 12.17
CA GLY A 84 -23.83 -0.43 12.36
C GLY A 84 -24.53 -1.75 12.00
N GLN A 85 -23.80 -2.85 11.89
CA GLN A 85 -24.36 -4.18 11.65
C GLN A 85 -23.80 -5.21 12.63
N THR A 86 -24.66 -6.00 13.25
CA THR A 86 -24.29 -7.09 14.19
C THR A 86 -23.88 -8.39 13.49
N GLY A 87 -24.10 -8.48 12.18
CA GLY A 87 -23.69 -9.59 11.29
C GLY A 87 -22.62 -9.19 10.27
N TYR A 88 -22.65 -9.81 9.10
CA TYR A 88 -21.72 -9.54 8.00
C TYR A 88 -22.39 -8.87 6.81
N TYR A 89 -21.63 -8.02 6.11
CA TYR A 89 -22.06 -7.41 4.85
C TYR A 89 -21.87 -8.37 3.68
N ALA A 90 -20.78 -9.13 3.70
CA ALA A 90 -20.50 -10.20 2.74
C ALA A 90 -19.79 -11.36 3.45
N ARG A 91 -20.06 -12.57 2.99
CA ARG A 91 -19.39 -13.78 3.46
C ARG A 91 -19.26 -14.75 2.29
N GLN A 92 -18.08 -15.35 2.17
CA GLN A 92 -17.84 -16.47 1.28
C GLN A 92 -17.16 -17.58 2.07
N ASP A 93 -17.55 -18.82 1.86
CA ASP A 93 -16.92 -20.00 2.46
C ASP A 93 -16.32 -20.86 1.33
N GLY A 94 -15.16 -21.46 1.55
CA GLY A 94 -14.55 -22.35 0.56
C GLY A 94 -13.05 -22.56 0.73
N GLY A 95 -12.44 -23.13 -0.32
CA GLY A 95 -11.00 -23.32 -0.44
C GLY A 95 -10.27 -22.10 -1.01
N SER A 96 -8.94 -22.14 -0.99
CA SER A 96 -8.09 -21.12 -1.62
C SER A 96 -8.05 -21.29 -3.14
N PRO A 97 -8.06 -20.20 -3.94
CA PRO A 97 -8.24 -18.81 -3.52
C PRO A 97 -9.71 -18.48 -3.22
N LEU A 98 -9.94 -17.55 -2.29
CA LEU A 98 -11.27 -17.11 -1.90
C LEU A 98 -11.40 -15.60 -2.05
N ALA A 99 -12.49 -15.12 -2.63
CA ALA A 99 -12.68 -13.70 -2.87
C ALA A 99 -14.12 -13.24 -2.58
N LEU A 100 -14.27 -11.96 -2.23
CA LEU A 100 -15.55 -11.28 -2.14
C LEU A 100 -15.45 -9.83 -2.62
N GLU A 101 -16.58 -9.27 -3.04
CA GLU A 101 -16.72 -7.85 -3.41
C GLU A 101 -17.94 -7.27 -2.69
N PHE A 102 -17.84 -6.02 -2.24
CA PHE A 102 -18.94 -5.30 -1.62
C PHE A 102 -18.94 -3.82 -2.02
N LYS A 103 -20.12 -3.29 -2.37
CA LYS A 103 -20.30 -1.87 -2.72
C LYS A 103 -20.70 -1.08 -1.47
N VAL A 104 -19.82 -0.18 -1.04
CA VAL A 104 -20.07 0.79 0.03
C VAL A 104 -20.82 1.98 -0.54
N GLY A 105 -22.09 2.14 -0.16
CA GLY A 105 -22.92 3.29 -0.50
C GLY A 105 -22.98 4.34 0.61
N GLN A 106 -23.76 5.40 0.38
CA GLN A 106 -23.95 6.46 1.38
C GLN A 106 -24.56 5.95 2.70
N THR A 107 -25.44 4.94 2.63
CA THR A 107 -26.07 4.34 3.81
C THR A 107 -25.04 3.72 4.74
N GLU A 108 -24.07 2.98 4.21
CA GLU A 108 -23.00 2.36 4.99
C GLU A 108 -22.03 3.42 5.51
N MET A 109 -21.69 4.42 4.69
CA MET A 109 -20.84 5.54 5.11
C MET A 109 -21.43 6.34 6.27
N ASN A 110 -22.77 6.43 6.36
CA ASN A 110 -23.45 7.11 7.47
C ASN A 110 -23.41 6.30 8.78
N ARG A 111 -23.17 4.98 8.72
CA ARG A 111 -23.10 4.12 9.91
C ARG A 111 -21.72 4.15 10.57
N GLY A 112 -20.67 4.46 9.81
CA GLY A 112 -19.31 4.59 10.30
C GLY A 112 -18.28 4.34 9.21
N ARG A 113 -17.00 4.27 9.61
CA ARG A 113 -15.87 4.10 8.68
C ARG A 113 -15.00 2.89 8.98
N ASP A 114 -15.23 2.20 10.09
CA ASP A 114 -14.39 1.10 10.55
C ASP A 114 -14.90 -0.21 9.96
N TRP A 115 -14.05 -0.85 9.17
CA TRP A 115 -14.33 -2.12 8.51
C TRP A 115 -13.32 -3.16 8.96
N LYS A 116 -13.73 -4.42 8.88
CA LYS A 116 -12.81 -5.53 9.08
C LYS A 116 -13.13 -6.70 8.19
N VAL A 117 -12.07 -7.37 7.75
CA VAL A 117 -12.12 -8.67 7.11
C VAL A 117 -11.66 -9.71 8.12
N SER A 118 -12.42 -10.79 8.26
CA SER A 118 -12.01 -11.96 9.05
C SER A 118 -11.84 -13.17 8.15
N ILE A 119 -10.72 -13.88 8.33
CA ILE A 119 -10.51 -15.23 7.79
C ILE A 119 -10.73 -16.19 8.94
N VAL A 120 -11.78 -17.01 8.88
CA VAL A 120 -12.21 -17.87 10.00
C VAL A 120 -12.14 -19.34 9.62
N ASN A 121 -11.53 -20.16 10.48
CA ASN A 121 -11.46 -21.59 10.30
C ASN A 121 -12.68 -22.31 10.88
N PHE A 122 -13.61 -22.75 10.04
CA PHE A 122 -14.74 -23.58 10.47
C PHE A 122 -14.58 -25.08 10.17
N GLY A 123 -13.66 -25.43 9.26
CA GLY A 123 -13.46 -26.78 8.73
C GLY A 123 -12.34 -27.58 9.40
N GLY A 124 -11.52 -26.95 10.25
CA GLY A 124 -10.32 -27.54 10.85
C GLY A 124 -9.10 -27.51 9.92
N GLY A 125 -7.98 -28.07 10.38
CA GLY A 125 -6.68 -27.98 9.67
C GLY A 125 -5.99 -26.63 9.88
N ARG A 126 -4.74 -26.48 9.42
CA ARG A 126 -3.98 -25.22 9.51
C ARG A 126 -3.95 -24.53 8.16
N ALA A 127 -3.92 -23.21 8.15
CA ALA A 127 -3.66 -22.43 6.95
C ALA A 127 -2.79 -21.22 7.26
N SER A 128 -1.89 -20.91 6.33
CA SER A 128 -1.11 -19.68 6.34
C SER A 128 -1.08 -19.11 4.92
N GLY A 129 -1.19 -17.79 4.82
CA GLY A 129 -1.44 -17.13 3.54
C GLY A 129 -1.36 -15.62 3.62
N HIS A 130 -1.93 -14.96 2.61
CA HIS A 130 -2.08 -13.52 2.57
C HIS A 130 -3.50 -13.15 2.18
N VAL A 131 -3.92 -11.97 2.64
CA VAL A 131 -5.16 -11.33 2.24
C VAL A 131 -4.86 -9.98 1.63
N LEU A 132 -5.42 -9.74 0.44
CA LEU A 132 -5.40 -8.48 -0.27
C LEU A 132 -6.76 -7.81 -0.09
N VAL A 133 -6.77 -6.59 0.43
CA VAL A 133 -7.98 -5.76 0.59
C VAL A 133 -7.80 -4.50 -0.25
N GLU A 134 -8.62 -4.37 -1.30
CA GLU A 134 -8.77 -3.13 -2.06
C GLU A 134 -9.98 -2.37 -1.52
N TYR A 135 -9.85 -1.09 -1.20
CA TYR A 135 -10.97 -0.30 -0.68
C TYR A 135 -10.89 1.18 -1.05
N PRO A 136 -12.02 1.91 -1.00
CA PRO A 136 -12.05 3.31 -1.37
C PRO A 136 -11.53 4.19 -0.21
N GLY A 137 -10.23 4.47 -0.25
CA GLY A 137 -9.52 5.29 0.72
C GLY A 137 -8.45 6.20 0.06
N PRO A 138 -7.72 6.98 0.87
CA PRO A 138 -6.54 7.68 0.42
C PRO A 138 -5.47 6.64 0.07
N ARG A 139 -4.67 6.90 -0.96
CA ARG A 139 -3.60 6.01 -1.42
C ARG A 139 -2.61 5.78 -0.27
N GLN A 140 -2.79 4.70 0.49
CA GLN A 140 -1.81 4.17 1.44
C GLN A 140 -1.17 2.97 0.75
N LEU A 141 0.09 3.12 0.38
CA LEU A 141 0.95 2.00 0.00
C LEU A 141 1.33 1.30 1.31
N GLN A 142 0.56 0.29 1.74
CA GLN A 142 0.98 -0.57 2.84
C GLN A 142 1.77 -1.76 2.27
N LEU A 143 2.98 -1.91 2.81
CA LEU A 143 3.97 -2.93 2.48
C LEU A 143 3.34 -4.32 2.55
N VAL A 144 3.11 -4.94 1.40
CA VAL A 144 2.74 -6.35 1.33
C VAL A 144 4.00 -7.13 1.68
N THR A 145 4.18 -7.55 2.93
CA THR A 145 5.26 -8.48 3.25
C THR A 145 5.06 -9.79 2.48
N PRO A 146 5.95 -10.16 1.53
CA PRO A 146 5.84 -11.45 0.87
C PRO A 146 6.33 -12.53 1.84
N ILE A 147 5.42 -13.33 2.39
CA ILE A 147 5.83 -14.48 3.22
C ILE A 147 6.36 -15.60 2.33
N VAL A 148 7.61 -15.95 2.61
CA VAL A 148 8.42 -17.06 2.09
C VAL A 148 7.73 -18.38 2.44
N ARG A 149 7.64 -19.27 1.45
CA ARG A 149 7.06 -20.60 1.59
C ARG A 149 8.10 -21.54 2.21
N GLU A 150 8.23 -21.53 3.53
CA GLU A 150 9.06 -22.50 4.23
C GLU A 150 8.21 -23.73 4.60
N ALA A 151 8.38 -24.80 3.85
CA ALA A 151 7.75 -26.08 4.14
C ALA A 151 8.47 -26.71 5.33
N LEU A 152 7.75 -26.93 6.44
CA LEU A 152 8.21 -27.72 7.57
C LEU A 152 8.63 -29.12 7.11
N VAL A 153 9.94 -29.38 7.09
CA VAL A 153 10.51 -30.72 7.26
C VAL A 153 11.27 -30.70 8.59
N ALA A 154 10.75 -31.43 9.56
CA ALA A 154 11.39 -31.59 10.86
C ALA A 154 12.78 -32.23 10.70
N THR A 155 13.82 -31.54 11.16
CA THR A 155 15.20 -32.04 11.30
C THR A 155 15.71 -31.56 12.66
N PRO A 156 16.41 -32.40 13.46
CA PRO A 156 16.55 -32.19 14.88
C PRO A 156 17.50 -31.03 15.24
N GLU A 157 17.21 -30.44 16.40
CA GLU A 157 17.89 -29.34 17.05
C GLU A 157 19.42 -29.42 16.95
N ARG A 158 20.02 -28.54 16.15
CA ARG A 158 21.40 -28.10 16.36
C ARG A 158 21.34 -26.65 16.78
N GLN A 159 21.76 -26.39 18.01
CA GLN A 159 21.88 -25.07 18.63
C GLN A 159 22.54 -24.10 17.64
N ALA A 160 21.75 -23.19 17.07
CA ALA A 160 22.24 -22.02 16.38
C ALA A 160 22.26 -20.87 17.37
N GLU A 161 23.40 -20.18 17.41
CA GLU A 161 23.63 -18.93 18.15
C GLU A 161 22.46 -17.95 17.98
N ARG A 162 22.18 -17.21 19.06
CA ARG A 162 21.19 -16.14 19.06
C ARG A 162 21.48 -15.18 17.90
N PRO A 163 20.50 -14.81 17.06
CA PRO A 163 20.72 -13.84 16.02
C PRO A 163 21.16 -12.50 16.64
N SER A 164 22.31 -12.03 16.16
CA SER A 164 22.78 -10.64 16.27
C SER A 164 21.67 -9.67 15.85
N PRO A 165 21.59 -8.43 16.39
CA PRO A 165 20.65 -7.42 15.92
C PRO A 165 20.70 -7.34 14.39
N ALA A 166 19.54 -7.50 13.75
CA ALA A 166 19.42 -7.63 12.31
C ALA A 166 20.10 -6.45 11.61
N ALA A 167 21.10 -6.73 10.77
CA ALA A 167 21.72 -5.71 9.94
C ALA A 167 20.65 -5.04 9.06
N GLU A 168 20.78 -3.75 8.78
CA GLU A 168 19.90 -3.08 7.82
C GLU A 168 20.25 -3.49 6.38
N PRO A 169 19.28 -3.50 5.45
CA PRO A 169 19.58 -3.78 4.06
C PRO A 169 20.36 -2.63 3.42
N GLU A 170 21.35 -2.97 2.60
CA GLU A 170 22.11 -2.01 1.79
C GLU A 170 21.31 -1.69 0.52
N ARG A 171 21.25 -0.41 0.15
CA ARG A 171 20.44 0.08 -0.97
C ARG A 171 21.31 0.90 -1.90
N THR A 172 21.24 0.64 -3.20
CA THR A 172 22.02 1.38 -4.20
C THR A 172 21.18 1.64 -5.45
N PHE A 173 21.39 2.79 -6.09
CA PHE A 173 20.89 3.07 -7.44
C PHE A 173 22.01 2.78 -8.43
N LEU A 174 21.71 1.91 -9.38
CA LEU A 174 22.59 1.57 -10.47
C LEU A 174 22.47 2.62 -11.57
N GLU A 175 23.56 2.82 -12.33
CA GLU A 175 23.62 3.75 -13.47
C GLU A 175 22.53 3.50 -14.52
N ASP A 176 22.04 2.26 -14.62
CA ASP A 176 21.01 1.90 -15.57
C ASP A 176 19.59 2.20 -15.08
N GLY A 177 19.42 2.94 -13.98
CA GLY A 177 18.12 3.35 -13.42
C GLY A 177 17.41 2.27 -12.61
N ARG A 178 18.09 1.18 -12.25
CA ARG A 178 17.59 0.17 -11.33
C ARG A 178 18.02 0.44 -9.90
N VAL A 179 17.15 0.10 -8.97
CA VAL A 179 17.45 0.01 -7.55
C VAL A 179 17.85 -1.44 -7.24
N GLU A 180 18.93 -1.60 -6.49
CA GLU A 180 19.36 -2.86 -5.92
C GLU A 180 19.31 -2.77 -4.39
N ILE A 181 18.65 -3.74 -3.75
CA ILE A 181 18.55 -3.87 -2.30
C ILE A 181 19.16 -5.21 -1.90
N ARG A 182 20.23 -5.16 -1.11
CA ARG A 182 20.93 -6.33 -0.58
C ARG A 182 20.48 -6.56 0.86
N PHE A 183 19.77 -7.66 1.07
CA PHE A 183 19.27 -8.03 2.38
C PHE A 183 20.36 -8.76 3.18
N PRO A 184 20.32 -8.69 4.52
CA PRO A 184 21.27 -9.38 5.40
C PRO A 184 21.33 -10.90 5.21
N ASP A 185 20.26 -11.50 4.71
CA ASP A 185 20.17 -12.93 4.39
C ASP A 185 20.83 -13.30 3.06
N GLY A 186 21.48 -12.34 2.39
CA GLY A 186 22.17 -12.52 1.11
C GLY A 186 21.26 -12.44 -0.12
N ARG A 187 19.94 -12.23 0.05
CA ARG A 187 19.05 -11.97 -1.07
C ARG A 187 19.32 -10.59 -1.67
N ILE A 188 19.10 -10.47 -2.98
CA ILE A 188 19.18 -9.20 -3.69
C ILE A 188 17.85 -8.97 -4.41
N ARG A 189 17.17 -7.86 -4.14
CA ARG A 189 16.04 -7.39 -4.96
C ARG A 189 16.56 -6.36 -5.95
N ARG A 190 16.22 -6.53 -7.24
CA ARG A 190 16.56 -5.58 -8.30
C ARG A 190 15.30 -5.17 -9.07
N GLN A 191 15.04 -3.86 -9.16
CA GLN A 191 13.85 -3.30 -9.78
C GLN A 191 14.18 -1.99 -10.50
N ARG A 192 13.60 -1.75 -11.68
CA ARG A 192 13.70 -0.45 -12.36
C ARG A 192 12.64 0.50 -11.84
N ILE A 193 12.99 1.77 -11.63
CA ILE A 193 12.01 2.81 -11.25
C ILE A 193 10.99 2.97 -12.39
N GLY A 194 9.70 3.07 -12.06
CA GLY A 194 8.60 3.08 -13.02
C GLY A 194 8.17 1.70 -13.53
N GLU A 195 8.95 0.63 -13.28
CA GLU A 195 8.52 -0.72 -13.58
C GLU A 195 8.01 -1.41 -12.32
N CYS A 196 6.88 -2.09 -12.43
CA CYS A 196 6.38 -2.89 -11.32
C CYS A 196 7.13 -4.23 -11.21
N ASN A 197 7.69 -4.74 -12.31
CA ASN A 197 8.38 -6.03 -12.33
C ASN A 197 9.71 -5.95 -11.60
N TYR A 198 10.08 -7.00 -10.86
CA TYR A 198 11.37 -7.05 -10.19
C TYR A 198 11.93 -8.45 -10.09
N THR A 199 13.25 -8.56 -9.95
CA THR A 199 13.94 -9.83 -9.77
C THR A 199 14.43 -9.96 -8.34
N ILE A 200 14.21 -11.13 -7.73
CA ILE A 200 14.86 -11.54 -6.50
C ILE A 200 15.97 -12.53 -6.88
N ILE A 201 17.20 -12.23 -6.51
CA ILE A 201 18.37 -13.11 -6.64
C ILE A 201 18.62 -13.70 -5.26
N MET A 202 18.61 -15.02 -5.15
CA MET A 202 18.86 -15.75 -3.91
C MET A 202 20.37 -15.92 -3.68
N PRO A 203 20.80 -16.24 -2.44
CA PRO A 203 22.22 -16.43 -2.13
C PRO A 203 22.91 -17.53 -2.96
N ASP A 204 22.15 -18.52 -3.44
CA ASP A 204 22.63 -19.61 -4.31
C ASP A 204 22.77 -19.18 -5.79
N GLY A 205 22.50 -17.91 -6.10
CA GLY A 205 22.54 -17.34 -7.45
C GLY A 205 21.28 -17.60 -8.27
N SER A 206 20.31 -18.36 -7.75
CA SER A 206 19.02 -18.58 -8.43
C SER A 206 18.23 -17.27 -8.50
N ARG A 207 17.43 -17.13 -9.56
CA ARG A 207 16.69 -15.90 -9.87
C ARG A 207 15.20 -16.18 -9.92
N ARG A 208 14.42 -15.33 -9.26
CA ARG A 208 12.96 -15.32 -9.32
C ARG A 208 12.49 -13.98 -9.87
N LEU A 209 11.81 -14.03 -11.01
CA LEU A 209 11.10 -12.88 -11.55
C LEU A 209 9.73 -12.78 -10.86
N VAL A 210 9.43 -11.59 -10.34
CA VAL A 210 8.09 -11.23 -9.89
C VAL A 210 7.47 -10.36 -10.97
N GLN A 211 6.39 -10.87 -11.55
CA GLN A 211 5.59 -10.16 -12.53
C GLN A 211 4.32 -9.61 -11.87
N CYS A 212 3.96 -8.42 -12.28
CA CYS A 212 2.75 -7.73 -11.86
C CYS A 212 1.98 -7.30 -13.10
N VAL A 213 0.66 -7.15 -12.92
CA VAL A 213 -0.21 -6.66 -13.97
C VAL A 213 -0.18 -5.14 -13.92
N GLU A 214 0.52 -4.55 -14.88
CA GLU A 214 0.50 -3.12 -15.08
C GLU A 214 -0.81 -2.75 -15.79
N VAL A 215 -1.75 -2.17 -15.05
CA VAL A 215 -2.92 -1.54 -15.65
C VAL A 215 -2.43 -0.25 -16.31
N GLN A 216 -2.68 -0.09 -17.61
CA GLN A 216 -2.30 1.12 -18.35
C GLN A 216 -2.78 2.36 -17.58
N GLY A 217 -1.82 3.10 -17.04
CA GLY A 217 -2.09 4.37 -16.40
C GLY A 217 -2.45 5.39 -17.47
N GLU A 218 -3.52 6.16 -17.23
CA GLU A 218 -3.78 7.37 -18.00
C GLU A 218 -2.64 8.35 -17.73
N GLU A 219 -2.13 8.99 -18.78
CA GLU A 219 -1.07 10.00 -18.66
C GLU A 219 -1.52 11.08 -17.67
N ILE A 220 -0.73 11.29 -16.61
CA ILE A 220 -1.11 12.27 -15.58
C ILE A 220 -1.03 13.64 -16.24
N PRO A 221 -2.14 14.40 -16.35
CA PRO A 221 -2.09 15.70 -16.98
C PRO A 221 -1.18 16.61 -16.15
N ASP A 222 -0.38 17.42 -16.85
CA ASP A 222 0.41 18.47 -16.21
C ASP A 222 -0.49 19.39 -15.40
N LEU A 223 -0.02 19.78 -14.23
CA LEU A 223 -0.66 20.81 -13.42
C LEU A 223 -0.77 22.10 -14.26
N PRO A 224 -1.98 22.70 -14.36
CA PRO A 224 -2.17 23.96 -15.06
C PRO A 224 -1.18 25.02 -14.57
N PRO A 225 -0.53 25.80 -15.48
CA PRO A 225 0.44 26.82 -15.11
C PRO A 225 -0.10 27.84 -14.10
N GLU A 226 -1.40 28.11 -14.11
CA GLU A 226 -2.05 29.04 -13.19
C GLU A 226 -2.04 28.53 -11.75
N LEU A 227 -2.11 27.22 -11.55
CA LEU A 227 -2.00 26.61 -10.22
C LEU A 227 -0.55 26.61 -9.74
N MET A 228 0.39 26.34 -10.64
CA MET A 228 1.83 26.37 -10.36
C MET A 228 2.34 27.78 -10.03
N ALA A 229 1.74 28.81 -10.62
CA ALA A 229 2.08 30.21 -10.39
C ALA A 229 1.52 30.76 -9.07
N ARG A 230 0.73 29.99 -8.31
CA ARG A 230 0.29 30.43 -6.99
C ARG A 230 1.42 30.23 -5.98
N ASP A 231 1.84 31.33 -5.36
CA ASP A 231 2.92 31.32 -4.36
C ASP A 231 2.67 30.32 -3.22
N ASP A 232 1.40 30.11 -2.82
CA ASP A 232 1.03 29.18 -1.76
C ASP A 232 1.19 27.71 -2.15
N LEU A 233 0.87 27.35 -3.40
CA LEU A 233 0.95 25.98 -3.89
C LEU A 233 2.35 25.62 -4.38
N GLY A 234 3.01 26.54 -5.12
CA GLY A 234 4.36 26.33 -5.61
C GLY A 234 5.37 26.08 -4.48
N ALA A 235 5.32 26.89 -3.42
CA ALA A 235 6.19 26.72 -2.25
C ALA A 235 5.96 25.39 -1.53
N VAL A 236 4.71 24.93 -1.44
CA VAL A 236 4.38 23.64 -0.83
C VAL A 236 4.90 22.48 -1.67
N LEU A 237 4.74 22.53 -2.99
CA LEU A 237 5.23 21.48 -3.89
C LEU A 237 6.76 21.38 -3.86
N GLU A 238 7.48 22.51 -3.83
CA GLU A 238 8.93 22.51 -3.69
C GLU A 238 9.38 21.97 -2.33
N ALA A 239 8.67 22.30 -1.24
CA ALA A 239 8.97 21.73 0.08
C ALA A 239 8.75 20.21 0.14
N VAL A 240 7.67 19.72 -0.47
CA VAL A 240 7.41 18.27 -0.61
C VAL A 240 8.50 17.62 -1.45
N ASN A 241 8.82 18.20 -2.60
CA ASN A 241 9.89 17.74 -3.48
C ASN A 241 11.21 17.59 -2.71
N ALA A 242 11.66 18.64 -2.03
CA ALA A 242 12.89 18.61 -1.21
C ALA A 242 12.85 17.53 -0.12
N SER A 243 11.75 17.42 0.61
CA SER A 243 11.58 16.41 1.67
C SER A 243 11.70 14.99 1.13
N LEU A 244 11.12 14.70 -0.03
CA LEU A 244 11.21 13.38 -0.66
C LEU A 244 12.65 13.02 -1.04
N LEU A 245 13.43 13.98 -1.53
CA LEU A 245 14.85 13.76 -1.83
C LEU A 245 15.65 13.50 -0.56
N ASP A 246 15.36 14.19 0.53
CA ASP A 246 16.03 13.95 1.82
C ASP A 246 15.76 12.53 2.33
N TYR A 247 14.54 12.01 2.16
CA TYR A 247 14.24 10.61 2.50
C TYR A 247 15.00 9.61 1.62
N ILE A 248 15.17 9.90 0.33
CA ILE A 248 15.97 9.05 -0.57
C ILE A 248 17.43 9.02 -0.12
N LYS A 249 18.00 10.20 0.18
CA LYS A 249 19.37 10.32 0.70
C LYS A 249 19.57 9.61 2.04
N GLN A 250 18.56 9.63 2.91
CA GLN A 250 18.63 8.91 4.19
C GLN A 250 18.56 7.39 4.00
N ALA A 251 17.85 6.92 2.98
CA ALA A 251 17.71 5.49 2.71
C ALA A 251 18.96 4.89 2.02
N VAL A 252 19.75 5.72 1.33
CA VAL A 252 20.91 5.31 0.53
C VAL A 252 22.18 5.92 1.12
N ASP A 253 23.00 5.08 1.76
CA ASP A 253 24.24 5.49 2.46
C ASP A 253 25.44 5.70 1.50
N ASP A 254 25.19 5.89 0.20
CA ASP A 254 26.20 6.07 -0.85
C ASP A 254 25.86 7.30 -1.71
N GLU A 255 26.76 8.29 -1.68
CA GLU A 255 26.62 9.53 -2.43
C GLU A 255 26.64 9.32 -3.95
N SER A 256 27.48 8.41 -4.45
CA SER A 256 27.54 8.09 -5.88
C SER A 256 26.26 7.37 -6.35
N ALA A 257 25.64 6.57 -5.48
CA ALA A 257 24.32 6.01 -5.76
C ALA A 257 23.24 7.10 -5.82
N VAL A 258 23.29 8.11 -4.93
CA VAL A 258 22.37 9.25 -5.02
C VAL A 258 22.58 10.05 -6.30
N GLU A 259 23.82 10.23 -6.76
CA GLU A 259 24.11 10.88 -8.04
C GLU A 259 23.50 10.11 -9.21
N ASN A 260 23.64 8.78 -9.24
CA ASN A 260 22.99 7.93 -10.26
C ASN A 260 21.48 8.15 -10.28
N TYR A 261 20.83 8.29 -9.12
CA TYR A 261 19.42 8.63 -9.05
C TYR A 261 19.10 10.01 -9.65
N LEU A 262 19.89 11.04 -9.31
CA LEU A 262 19.66 12.40 -9.79
C LEU A 262 19.79 12.53 -11.31
N THR A 263 20.59 11.68 -11.98
CA THR A 263 20.63 11.65 -13.45
C THR A 263 19.27 11.31 -14.07
N LEU A 264 18.42 10.55 -13.36
CA LEU A 264 17.07 10.20 -13.82
C LEU A 264 16.11 11.40 -13.77
N GLU A 265 16.44 12.45 -13.00
CA GLU A 265 15.65 13.67 -12.88
C GLU A 265 15.98 14.72 -13.95
N GLU A 266 17.05 14.53 -14.73
CA GLU A 266 17.48 15.50 -15.73
C GLU A 266 16.37 15.76 -16.77
N GLY A 267 16.09 17.04 -17.02
CA GLY A 267 15.05 17.47 -17.95
C GLY A 267 13.61 17.34 -17.44
N ARG A 268 13.39 16.84 -16.21
CA ARG A 268 12.05 16.69 -15.64
C ARG A 268 11.53 17.94 -14.96
N ASN A 269 10.23 18.18 -15.08
CA ASN A 269 9.53 19.23 -14.37
C ASN A 269 9.34 18.89 -12.87
N LEU A 270 8.83 19.83 -12.06
CA LEU A 270 8.64 19.62 -10.62
C LEU A 270 7.71 18.44 -10.30
N GLN A 271 6.61 18.31 -11.03
CA GLN A 271 5.62 17.25 -10.84
C GLN A 271 6.23 15.89 -11.16
N GLU A 272 6.92 15.75 -12.28
CA GLU A 272 7.61 14.53 -12.69
C GLU A 272 8.68 14.10 -11.68
N ARG A 273 9.45 15.05 -11.13
CA ARG A 273 10.42 14.78 -10.06
C ARG A 273 9.74 14.24 -8.80
N ILE A 274 8.65 14.87 -8.36
CA ILE A 274 7.87 14.39 -7.20
C ILE A 274 7.37 12.95 -7.43
N PHE A 275 6.82 12.64 -8.60
CA PHE A 275 6.36 11.29 -8.93
C PHE A 275 7.52 10.29 -8.93
N LEU A 276 8.62 10.60 -9.60
CA LEU A 276 9.80 9.74 -9.64
C LEU A 276 10.36 9.45 -8.24
N ARG A 277 10.38 10.46 -7.36
CA ARG A 277 10.83 10.32 -5.95
C ARG A 277 9.92 9.40 -5.16
N LEU A 278 8.60 9.51 -5.34
CA LEU A 278 7.64 8.62 -4.69
C LEU A 278 7.82 7.16 -5.15
N GLU A 279 8.06 6.93 -6.44
CA GLU A 279 8.34 5.59 -6.98
C GLU A 279 9.65 5.03 -6.43
N ALA A 280 10.72 5.83 -6.41
CA ALA A 280 12.00 5.43 -5.84
C ALA A 280 11.85 5.00 -4.37
N LEU A 281 11.16 5.81 -3.55
CA LEU A 281 10.90 5.48 -2.14
C LEU A 281 10.08 4.20 -1.98
N SER A 282 9.08 3.96 -2.84
CA SER A 282 8.30 2.73 -2.80
C SER A 282 9.13 1.45 -3.02
N ILE A 283 10.28 1.59 -3.69
CA ILE A 283 11.23 0.49 -3.89
C ILE A 283 12.20 0.41 -2.71
N LEU A 284 12.78 1.54 -2.29
CA LEU A 284 13.80 1.64 -1.22
C LEU A 284 13.28 1.26 0.17
N THR A 285 12.00 1.46 0.44
CA THR A 285 11.33 1.04 1.68
C THR A 285 10.34 -0.08 1.36
N PRO A 286 10.82 -1.31 1.10
CA PRO A 286 10.01 -2.45 0.67
C PRO A 286 9.31 -3.21 1.80
#